data_AF-A0A6B3HYX1-F1
#
_entry.id   AF-A0A6B3HYX1-F1
#
_cell.length_a   1.000
_cell.length_b   1.000
_cell.length_c   1.000
_cell.angle_alpha   90.00
_cell.angle_beta   90.00
_cell.angle_gamma   90.00
#
_symmetry.space_group_name_H-M   'P 1'
#
loop_
_entity.id
_entity.type
_entity.pdbx_description
1 polymer ?
#
loop_
_entity_poly.entity_id
_entity_poly.type
_entity_poly.pdbx_seq_one_letter_code
_entity_poly.pdbx_strand_id
1 'polypeptide(L)'
;MDAPTATTADTDVLDTPQEDPTVHILWINAGLSCDGDSVSLTAATQPSIEELALGALPGLPKVAVHWPLIDYECGPVQGADNFVEWFFKADRGELEPFVLVVEGSIPNERIKPEGYWCGFGDDPETGQPITTSEWLDRLTPKALAVVAIGTCATYGGIHAMAGNPTGAMGVPDYLGWEWKSKAGIPIVCIPGCPV
;
A
#
# COMPACT_ATOMS: atom_id res chain seq x y z
N MET A 1 63.77 26.12 29.28
CA MET A 1 62.70 25.34 29.92
C MET A 1 61.44 25.79 29.22
N ASP A 2 61.14 25.20 28.07
CA ASP A 2 59.97 25.54 27.27
C ASP A 2 59.17 24.26 27.08
N ALA A 3 57.91 24.30 27.53
CA ALA A 3 56.99 23.19 27.56
C ALA A 3 56.48 22.85 26.14
N PRO A 4 56.22 21.57 25.82
CA PRO A 4 55.66 21.21 24.53
C PRO A 4 54.16 21.56 24.48
N THR A 5 53.76 22.22 23.40
CA THR A 5 52.37 22.57 23.09
C THR A 5 51.57 21.30 22.78
N ALA A 6 50.47 21.08 23.50
CA ALA A 6 49.59 19.94 23.29
C ALA A 6 48.76 20.12 22.01
N THR A 7 48.88 19.16 21.10
CA THR A 7 48.01 19.01 19.94
C THR A 7 46.61 18.63 20.42
N THR A 8 45.63 19.50 20.22
CA THR A 8 44.21 19.19 20.36
C THR A 8 43.83 18.17 19.29
N ALA A 9 43.46 16.96 19.71
CA ALA A 9 42.86 15.98 18.83
C ALA A 9 41.50 16.50 18.36
N ASP A 10 41.33 16.64 17.05
CA ASP A 10 40.03 16.75 16.42
C ASP A 10 39.23 15.49 16.79
N THR A 11 38.17 15.68 17.57
CA THR A 11 37.17 14.65 17.80
C THR A 11 36.37 14.51 16.52
N ASP A 12 36.72 13.50 15.72
CA ASP A 12 35.90 12.99 14.64
C ASP A 12 34.49 12.74 15.20
N VAL A 13 33.55 13.59 14.80
CA VAL A 13 32.12 13.37 15.06
C VAL A 13 31.76 12.16 14.22
N LEU A 14 31.67 10.99 14.86
CA LEU A 14 31.15 9.79 14.25
C LEU A 14 29.77 10.11 13.70
N ASP A 15 29.67 10.16 12.38
CA ASP A 15 28.44 10.25 11.63
C ASP A 15 27.63 8.99 11.96
N THR A 16 26.71 9.11 12.91
CA THR A 16 25.77 8.03 13.22
C THR A 16 25.03 7.72 11.93
N PRO A 17 25.08 6.48 11.40
CA PRO A 17 24.35 6.15 10.18
C PRO A 17 22.87 6.46 10.43
N GLN A 18 22.35 7.46 9.73
CA GLN A 18 20.93 7.74 9.72
C GLN A 18 20.27 6.51 9.07
N GLU A 19 19.60 5.67 9.86
CA GLU A 19 18.88 4.52 9.31
C GLU A 19 17.91 5.02 8.24
N ASP A 20 18.02 4.48 7.03
CA ASP A 20 17.10 4.82 5.95
C ASP A 20 15.66 4.54 6.39
N PRO A 21 14.72 5.49 6.18
CA PRO A 21 13.35 5.32 6.63
C PRO A 21 12.73 4.09 5.97
N THR A 22 12.03 3.26 6.77
CA THR A 22 11.30 2.11 6.22
C THR A 22 10.08 2.60 5.46
N VAL A 23 9.95 2.18 4.19
CA VAL A 23 8.76 2.42 3.37
C VAL A 23 7.81 1.25 3.53
N HIS A 24 6.60 1.52 4.00
CA HIS A 24 5.56 0.51 4.10
C HIS A 24 4.79 0.38 2.79
N ILE A 25 4.55 -0.85 2.32
CA ILE A 25 3.65 -1.13 1.22
C ILE A 25 2.38 -1.71 1.81
N LEU A 26 1.28 -0.97 1.75
CA LEU A 26 -0.05 -1.48 2.08
C LEU A 26 -0.70 -1.97 0.79
N TRP A 27 -0.82 -3.28 0.63
CA TRP A 27 -1.41 -3.88 -0.56
C TRP A 27 -2.84 -4.31 -0.30
N ILE A 28 -3.80 -3.61 -0.91
CA ILE A 28 -5.23 -3.97 -0.87
C ILE A 28 -5.61 -4.66 -2.17
N ASN A 29 -5.65 -5.99 -2.16
CA ASN A 29 -6.23 -6.83 -3.21
C ASN A 29 -7.73 -7.07 -3.03
N ALA A 30 -8.30 -6.53 -1.95
CA ALA A 30 -9.72 -6.57 -1.67
C ALA A 30 -10.51 -5.50 -2.44
N GLY A 31 -10.21 -5.29 -3.72
CA GLY A 31 -11.16 -4.75 -4.70
C GLY A 31 -11.96 -5.90 -5.33
N LEU A 32 -12.66 -5.64 -6.44
CA LEU A 32 -13.08 -6.74 -7.31
C LEU A 32 -11.82 -7.24 -8.03
N SER A 33 -11.25 -8.33 -7.52
CA SER A 33 -9.92 -8.85 -7.87
C SER A 33 -9.98 -10.36 -8.13
N CYS A 34 -9.03 -10.86 -8.94
CA CYS A 34 -8.74 -12.29 -9.08
C CYS A 34 -7.41 -12.69 -8.43
N ASP A 35 -6.71 -11.74 -7.81
CA ASP A 35 -5.38 -11.85 -7.22
C ASP A 35 -4.29 -12.29 -8.21
N GLY A 36 -4.59 -12.17 -9.51
CA GLY A 36 -3.68 -12.55 -10.58
C GLY A 36 -2.47 -11.60 -10.71
N ASP A 37 -2.64 -10.32 -10.38
CA ASP A 37 -1.54 -9.35 -10.42
C ASP A 37 -0.57 -9.62 -9.26
N SER A 38 -1.13 -9.93 -8.10
CA SER A 38 -0.46 -10.50 -6.94
C SER A 38 0.38 -11.74 -7.29
N VAL A 39 -0.24 -12.76 -7.90
CA VAL A 39 0.47 -13.99 -8.30
C VAL A 39 1.55 -13.70 -9.35
N SER A 40 1.27 -12.83 -10.33
CA SER A 40 2.24 -12.44 -11.37
C SER A 40 3.50 -11.80 -10.78
N LEU A 41 3.35 -10.93 -9.77
CA LEU A 41 4.49 -10.31 -9.08
C LEU A 41 5.43 -11.33 -8.43
N THR A 42 4.92 -12.45 -7.94
CA THR A 42 5.77 -13.51 -7.36
C THR A 42 6.64 -14.23 -8.40
N ALA A 43 6.35 -14.06 -9.69
CA ALA A 43 7.17 -14.58 -10.79
C ALA A 43 8.26 -13.59 -11.26
N ALA A 44 8.36 -12.40 -10.65
CA ALA A 44 9.37 -11.41 -11.00
C ALA A 44 10.79 -11.93 -10.68
N THR A 45 11.75 -11.60 -11.56
CA THR A 45 13.15 -12.04 -11.42
C THR A 45 14.15 -10.90 -11.48
N GLN A 46 13.69 -9.65 -11.70
CA GLN A 46 14.57 -8.50 -11.99
C GLN A 46 13.96 -7.15 -11.50
N PRO A 47 13.98 -6.86 -10.19
CA PRO A 47 14.29 -7.76 -9.09
C PRO A 47 13.12 -8.70 -8.78
N SER A 48 13.36 -9.72 -7.95
CA SER A 48 12.29 -10.53 -7.35
C SER A 48 11.67 -9.82 -6.14
N ILE A 49 10.49 -10.27 -5.70
CA ILE A 49 9.84 -9.71 -4.50
C ILE A 49 10.64 -9.99 -3.23
N GLU A 50 11.31 -11.14 -3.15
CA GLU A 50 12.18 -11.51 -2.03
C GLU A 50 13.41 -10.61 -1.96
N GLU A 51 14.00 -10.26 -3.11
CA GLU A 51 15.12 -9.30 -3.16
C GLU A 51 14.70 -7.93 -2.63
N LEU A 52 13.47 -7.49 -2.91
CA LEU A 52 12.92 -6.24 -2.36
C LEU A 52 12.65 -6.36 -0.86
N ALA A 53 11.95 -7.41 -0.43
CA ALA A 53 11.58 -7.61 0.99
C ALA A 53 12.79 -7.82 1.90
N LEU A 54 13.86 -8.44 1.39
CA LEU A 54 15.10 -8.68 2.13
C LEU A 54 16.12 -7.53 1.99
N GLY A 55 15.80 -6.47 1.24
CA GLY A 55 16.71 -5.33 1.05
C GLY A 55 18.01 -5.69 0.33
N ALA A 56 17.95 -6.63 -0.63
CA ALA A 56 19.12 -7.11 -1.35
C ALA A 56 19.74 -6.03 -2.29
N LEU A 57 18.98 -4.99 -2.62
CA LEU A 57 19.39 -3.90 -3.50
C LEU A 57 19.99 -2.73 -2.70
N PRO A 58 21.30 -2.45 -2.83
CA PRO A 58 21.95 -1.39 -2.06
C PRO A 58 21.46 -0.01 -2.49
N GLY A 59 21.29 0.89 -1.52
CA GLY A 59 20.86 2.27 -1.74
C GLY A 59 19.35 2.46 -1.92
N LEU A 60 18.56 1.40 -1.78
CA LEU A 60 17.10 1.51 -1.66
C LEU A 60 16.68 1.55 -0.19
N PRO A 61 15.61 2.30 0.15
CA PRO A 61 15.01 2.23 1.48
C PRO A 61 14.59 0.81 1.83
N LYS A 62 14.61 0.49 3.12
CA LYS A 62 14.02 -0.76 3.62
C LYS A 62 12.53 -0.78 3.27
N VAL A 63 12.05 -1.91 2.75
CA VAL A 63 10.63 -2.08 2.40
C VAL A 63 10.00 -3.06 3.38
N ALA A 64 8.88 -2.66 3.99
CA ALA A 64 8.02 -3.55 4.76
C ALA A 64 6.73 -3.79 3.97
N VAL A 65 6.52 -5.02 3.53
CA VAL A 65 5.39 -5.40 2.68
C VAL A 65 4.27 -5.96 3.55
N HIS A 66 3.14 -5.26 3.57
CA HIS A 66 1.91 -5.67 4.26
C HIS A 66 0.89 -6.08 3.20
N TRP A 67 0.88 -7.36 2.85
CA TRP A 67 0.20 -7.89 1.66
C TRP A 67 -0.46 -9.24 1.94
N PRO A 68 -1.80 -9.37 1.78
CA PRO A 68 -2.53 -10.60 2.12
C PRO A 68 -1.98 -11.90 1.53
N LEU A 69 -1.29 -11.88 0.39
CA LEU A 69 -0.77 -13.09 -0.23
C LEU A 69 0.41 -13.70 0.55
N ILE A 70 1.27 -12.87 1.15
CA ILE A 70 2.55 -13.31 1.71
C ILE A 70 2.78 -12.91 3.16
N ASP A 71 1.90 -12.10 3.74
CA ASP A 71 2.05 -11.69 5.13
C ASP A 71 1.95 -12.88 6.08
N TYR A 72 2.75 -12.83 7.14
CA TYR A 72 2.72 -13.84 8.19
C TYR A 72 1.55 -13.60 9.16
N GLU A 73 1.21 -12.32 9.40
CA GLU A 73 0.07 -11.93 10.22
C GLU A 73 -1.25 -12.26 9.50
N CYS A 74 -2.20 -12.89 10.20
CA CYS A 74 -3.47 -13.34 9.61
C CYS A 74 -4.64 -13.46 10.61
N GLY A 75 -4.45 -12.97 11.84
CA GLY A 75 -5.42 -13.05 12.91
C GLY A 75 -6.62 -12.11 12.73
N PRO A 76 -7.69 -12.33 13.51
CA PRO A 76 -8.90 -11.53 13.41
C PRO A 76 -8.66 -10.09 13.87
N VAL A 77 -9.55 -9.18 13.45
CA VAL A 77 -9.59 -7.82 13.99
C VAL A 77 -9.66 -7.85 15.51
N GLN A 78 -8.82 -7.05 16.18
CA GLN A 78 -8.62 -7.04 17.65
C GLN A 78 -8.02 -8.33 18.26
N GLY A 79 -7.61 -9.29 17.43
CA GLY A 79 -6.93 -10.52 17.85
C GLY A 79 -5.40 -10.42 17.85
N ALA A 80 -4.76 -11.52 18.25
CA ALA A 80 -3.32 -11.70 18.03
C ALA A 80 -3.02 -11.80 16.52
N ASP A 81 -1.84 -11.35 16.09
CA ASP A 81 -1.37 -11.41 14.71
C ASP A 81 -2.32 -10.74 13.69
N ASN A 82 -3.03 -9.67 14.10
CA ASN A 82 -4.01 -8.95 13.28
C ASN A 82 -3.37 -8.17 12.14
N PHE A 83 -3.36 -8.76 10.94
CA PHE A 83 -2.85 -8.14 9.71
C PHE A 83 -3.46 -6.75 9.41
N VAL A 84 -4.76 -6.59 9.63
CA VAL A 84 -5.49 -5.35 9.28
C VAL A 84 -5.04 -4.17 10.16
N GLU A 85 -4.34 -4.42 11.27
CA GLU A 85 -3.78 -3.37 12.13
C GLU A 85 -2.83 -2.43 11.40
N TRP A 86 -2.11 -2.87 10.36
CA TRP A 86 -1.28 -1.98 9.56
C TRP A 86 -2.08 -0.92 8.82
N PHE A 87 -3.28 -1.28 8.36
CA PHE A 87 -4.21 -0.37 7.69
C PHE A 87 -4.84 0.58 8.71
N PHE A 88 -5.20 0.10 9.91
CA PHE A 88 -5.67 0.96 10.98
C PHE A 88 -4.60 1.95 11.47
N LYS A 89 -3.34 1.54 11.60
CA LYS A 89 -2.22 2.45 11.92
C LYS A 89 -2.09 3.55 10.87
N ALA A 90 -2.15 3.21 9.59
CA ALA A 90 -2.13 4.21 8.52
C ALA A 90 -3.34 5.15 8.57
N ASP A 91 -4.54 4.63 8.86
CA ASP A 91 -5.74 5.46 9.04
C ASP A 91 -5.61 6.42 10.23
N ARG A 92 -5.03 5.97 11.35
CA ARG A 92 -4.74 6.82 12.52
C ARG A 92 -3.58 7.80 12.31
N GLY A 93 -2.87 7.71 11.19
CA GLY A 93 -1.70 8.56 10.89
C GLY A 93 -0.42 8.13 11.64
N GLU A 94 -0.37 6.89 12.12
CA GLU A 94 0.73 6.31 12.87
C GLU A 94 1.74 5.56 11.97
N LEU A 95 1.48 5.46 10.67
CA LEU A 95 2.31 4.78 9.68
C LEU A 95 2.73 5.75 8.56
N GLU A 96 4.00 6.17 8.55
CA GLU A 96 4.55 7.09 7.55
C GLU A 96 6.07 6.83 7.36
N PRO A 97 6.58 6.75 6.11
CA PRO A 97 5.84 6.80 4.84
C PRO A 97 5.21 5.44 4.47
N PHE A 98 4.08 5.47 3.75
CA PHE A 98 3.52 4.27 3.12
C PHE A 98 3.05 4.52 1.68
N VAL A 99 3.18 3.50 0.85
CA VAL A 99 2.59 3.42 -0.49
C VAL A 99 1.36 2.53 -0.41
N LEU A 100 0.23 3.02 -0.92
CA LEU A 100 -0.98 2.23 -1.06
C LEU A 100 -1.00 1.59 -2.45
N VAL A 101 -0.95 0.27 -2.51
CA VAL A 101 -1.14 -0.50 -3.75
C VAL A 101 -2.55 -1.05 -3.77
N VAL A 102 -3.28 -0.75 -4.84
CA VAL A 102 -4.67 -1.18 -5.05
C VAL A 102 -4.71 -2.17 -6.20
N GLU A 103 -5.16 -3.39 -5.91
CA GLU A 103 -5.39 -4.45 -6.88
C GLU A 103 -6.90 -4.76 -6.95
N GLY A 104 -7.40 -4.91 -8.17
CA GLY A 104 -8.84 -5.03 -8.44
C GLY A 104 -9.56 -3.69 -8.60
N SER A 105 -10.70 -3.71 -9.29
CA SER A 105 -11.50 -2.51 -9.57
C SER A 105 -12.33 -2.10 -8.36
N ILE A 106 -12.64 -0.81 -8.25
CA ILE A 106 -13.41 -0.26 -7.13
C ILE A 106 -14.92 -0.40 -7.43
N PRO A 107 -15.69 -1.15 -6.62
CA PRO A 107 -17.13 -1.25 -6.81
C PRO A 107 -17.83 0.06 -6.42
N ASN A 108 -18.92 0.41 -7.10
CA ASN A 108 -19.75 1.55 -6.72
C ASN A 108 -20.68 1.16 -5.58
N GLU A 109 -20.22 1.41 -4.36
CA GLU A 109 -20.96 1.13 -3.13
C GLU A 109 -22.22 2.00 -2.96
N ARG A 110 -22.47 3.00 -3.82
CA ARG A 110 -23.64 3.89 -3.75
C ARG A 110 -24.88 3.35 -4.46
N ILE A 111 -24.74 2.31 -5.30
CA ILE A 111 -25.84 1.78 -6.12
C ILE A 111 -26.40 0.45 -5.60
N LYS A 112 -25.86 -0.09 -4.51
CA LYS A 112 -26.35 -1.32 -3.90
C LYS A 112 -27.64 -1.08 -3.09
N PRO A 113 -28.59 -2.03 -3.03
CA PRO A 113 -29.75 -1.94 -2.14
C PRO A 113 -29.42 -2.20 -0.67
N GLU A 114 -28.55 -3.18 -0.41
CA GLU A 114 -28.13 -3.64 0.92
C GLU A 114 -26.75 -4.31 0.84
N GLY A 115 -26.16 -4.65 1.98
CA GLY A 115 -24.88 -5.36 2.05
C GLY A 115 -23.70 -4.49 1.62
N TYR A 116 -22.77 -5.08 0.88
CA TYR A 116 -21.59 -4.46 0.25
C TYR A 116 -21.13 -5.33 -0.93
N TRP A 117 -20.39 -4.78 -1.89
CA TRP A 117 -19.82 -5.57 -2.98
C TRP A 117 -18.46 -6.14 -2.62
N CYS A 118 -17.62 -5.33 -1.97
CA CYS A 118 -16.31 -5.75 -1.50
C CYS A 118 -15.91 -5.02 -0.22
N GLY A 119 -15.18 -5.71 0.66
CA GLY A 119 -14.71 -5.18 1.93
C GLY A 119 -13.46 -5.89 2.39
N PHE A 120 -12.73 -5.24 3.29
CA PHE A 120 -11.43 -5.69 3.77
C PHE A 120 -11.32 -5.44 5.27
N GLY A 121 -11.35 -6.49 6.08
CA GLY A 121 -11.47 -6.37 7.53
C GLY A 121 -12.79 -5.74 7.98
N ASP A 122 -12.95 -5.69 9.30
CA ASP A 122 -14.16 -5.22 9.96
C ASP A 122 -13.86 -3.98 10.81
N ASP A 123 -14.80 -3.04 10.85
CA ASP A 123 -14.75 -1.88 11.72
C ASP A 123 -14.85 -2.34 13.20
N PRO A 124 -13.86 -2.02 14.05
CA PRO A 124 -13.83 -2.53 15.43
C PRO A 124 -14.96 -2.03 16.33
N GLU A 125 -15.61 -0.91 15.99
CA GLU A 125 -16.69 -0.33 16.79
C GLU A 125 -18.04 -0.92 16.39
N THR A 126 -18.27 -1.13 15.10
CA THR A 126 -19.57 -1.57 14.57
C THR A 126 -19.61 -3.07 14.23
N GLY A 127 -18.46 -3.71 14.08
CA GLY A 127 -18.30 -5.07 13.58
C GLY A 127 -18.74 -5.24 12.12
N GLN A 128 -18.89 -4.16 11.36
CA GLN A 128 -19.27 -4.20 9.95
C GLN A 128 -18.04 -4.20 9.04
N PRO A 129 -18.10 -4.89 7.88
CA PRO A 129 -17.00 -4.84 6.91
C PRO A 129 -16.69 -3.42 6.44
N ILE A 130 -15.41 -3.05 6.44
CA ILE A 130 -14.96 -1.78 5.87
C ILE A 130 -14.85 -1.97 4.36
N THR A 131 -15.62 -1.22 3.58
CA THR A 131 -15.62 -1.38 2.12
C THR A 131 -14.30 -0.94 1.51
N THR A 132 -13.95 -1.47 0.33
CA THR A 132 -12.75 -1.03 -0.40
C THR A 132 -12.74 0.47 -0.65
N SER A 133 -13.89 1.02 -1.06
CA SER A 133 -14.08 2.45 -1.30
C SER A 133 -13.80 3.27 -0.03
N GLU A 134 -14.26 2.80 1.11
CA GLU A 134 -14.01 3.44 2.41
C GLU A 134 -12.54 3.39 2.83
N TRP A 135 -11.83 2.28 2.57
CA TRP A 135 -10.38 2.24 2.75
C TRP A 135 -9.64 3.23 1.87
N LEU A 136 -10.06 3.38 0.61
CA LEU A 136 -9.49 4.38 -0.29
C LEU A 136 -9.68 5.80 0.28
N ASP A 137 -10.89 6.12 0.74
CA ASP A 137 -11.18 7.44 1.33
C ASP A 137 -10.34 7.70 2.60
N ARG A 138 -10.16 6.68 3.44
CA ARG A 138 -9.36 6.75 4.68
C ARG A 138 -7.86 6.89 4.41
N LEU A 139 -7.32 6.16 3.44
CA LEU A 139 -5.86 5.97 3.28
C LEU A 139 -5.25 6.85 2.19
N THR A 140 -5.93 7.08 1.07
CA THR A 140 -5.35 7.82 -0.06
C THR A 140 -4.86 9.23 0.32
N PRO A 141 -5.53 10.02 1.19
CA PRO A 141 -5.02 11.34 1.57
C PRO A 141 -3.73 11.29 2.41
N LYS A 142 -3.43 10.14 3.02
CA LYS A 142 -2.31 9.95 3.95
C LYS A 142 -1.11 9.29 3.27
N ALA A 143 -1.33 8.55 2.19
CA ALA A 143 -0.31 7.81 1.45
C ALA A 143 0.75 8.74 0.82
N LEU A 144 2.00 8.28 0.80
CA LEU A 144 3.08 8.90 0.03
C LEU A 144 2.77 8.85 -1.47
N ALA A 145 2.29 7.70 -1.94
CA ALA A 145 1.85 7.45 -3.31
C ALA A 145 0.74 6.40 -3.34
N VAL A 146 -0.07 6.43 -4.40
CA VAL A 146 -1.09 5.43 -4.70
C VAL A 146 -0.73 4.77 -6.02
N VAL A 147 -0.65 3.44 -6.01
CA VAL A 147 -0.38 2.62 -7.19
C VAL A 147 -1.62 1.80 -7.48
N ALA A 148 -2.19 1.97 -8.67
CA ALA A 148 -3.22 1.09 -9.20
C ALA A 148 -2.53 0.01 -10.03
N ILE A 149 -2.61 -1.25 -9.61
CA ILE A 149 -1.96 -2.38 -10.27
C ILE A 149 -2.99 -3.29 -10.94
N GLY A 150 -2.68 -3.69 -12.18
CA GLY A 150 -3.59 -4.43 -13.03
C GLY A 150 -4.62 -3.55 -13.75
N THR A 151 -5.16 -4.06 -14.85
CA THR A 151 -6.16 -3.38 -15.69
C THR A 151 -7.44 -3.09 -14.90
N CYS A 152 -7.78 -3.96 -13.94
CA CYS A 152 -8.94 -3.79 -13.08
C CYS A 152 -8.80 -2.55 -12.19
N ALA A 153 -7.68 -2.37 -11.48
CA ALA A 153 -7.50 -1.20 -10.63
C ALA A 153 -7.24 0.07 -11.45
N THR A 154 -6.57 -0.03 -12.60
CA THR A 154 -6.23 1.15 -13.41
C THR A 154 -7.43 1.69 -14.19
N TYR A 155 -8.22 0.81 -14.83
CA TYR A 155 -9.26 1.21 -15.79
C TYR A 155 -10.59 0.47 -15.59
N GLY A 156 -10.79 -0.19 -14.44
CA GLY A 156 -11.97 -1.00 -14.13
C GLY A 156 -11.93 -2.41 -14.72
N GLY A 157 -11.36 -2.58 -15.91
CA GLY A 157 -11.09 -3.89 -16.53
C GLY A 157 -12.34 -4.74 -16.75
N ILE A 158 -12.18 -6.07 -16.62
CA ILE A 158 -13.27 -7.02 -16.92
C ILE A 158 -14.46 -6.85 -15.95
N HIS A 159 -14.21 -6.45 -14.71
CA HIS A 159 -15.27 -6.21 -13.73
C HIS A 159 -16.11 -4.97 -14.05
N ALA A 160 -15.55 -4.00 -14.76
CA ALA A 160 -16.24 -2.81 -15.26
C ALA A 160 -16.85 -2.99 -16.66
N MET A 161 -16.87 -4.21 -17.20
CA MET A 161 -17.42 -4.47 -18.54
C MET A 161 -18.91 -4.13 -18.65
N ALA A 162 -19.40 -3.92 -19.87
CA ALA A 162 -20.81 -3.61 -20.12
C ALA A 162 -21.75 -4.64 -19.47
N GLY A 163 -22.73 -4.16 -18.71
CA GLY A 163 -23.70 -5.00 -18.00
C GLY A 163 -23.28 -5.44 -16.59
N ASN A 164 -22.12 -5.01 -16.10
CA ASN A 164 -21.73 -5.29 -14.71
C ASN A 164 -22.73 -4.65 -13.71
N PRO A 165 -23.12 -5.37 -12.64
CA PRO A 165 -24.11 -4.87 -11.67
C PRO A 165 -23.50 -3.97 -10.59
N THR A 166 -22.16 -3.94 -10.47
CA THR A 166 -21.45 -3.30 -9.37
C THR A 166 -21.07 -1.85 -9.65
N GLY A 167 -21.19 -1.39 -10.91
CA GLY A 167 -20.74 -0.08 -11.34
C GLY A 167 -19.23 0.09 -11.15
N ALA A 168 -18.45 -0.98 -11.32
CA ALA A 168 -17.02 -0.98 -11.03
C ALA A 168 -16.24 0.02 -11.90
N MET A 169 -15.17 0.57 -11.33
CA MET A 169 -14.33 1.58 -11.98
C MET A 169 -12.86 1.47 -11.58
N GLY A 170 -11.97 2.18 -12.28
CA GLY A 170 -10.56 2.29 -11.89
C GLY A 170 -10.37 3.27 -10.73
N VAL A 171 -9.24 3.17 -10.05
CA VAL A 171 -8.79 4.12 -9.02
C VAL A 171 -8.77 5.57 -9.54
N PRO A 172 -8.31 5.86 -10.78
CA PRO A 172 -8.40 7.22 -11.34
C PRO A 172 -9.83 7.72 -11.53
N ASP A 173 -10.78 6.85 -11.87
CA ASP A 173 -12.18 7.23 -11.99
C ASP A 173 -12.82 7.49 -10.62
N TYR A 174 -12.40 6.74 -9.59
CA TYR A 174 -12.86 6.91 -8.22
C TYR A 174 -12.31 8.18 -7.56
N LEU A 175 -10.99 8.39 -7.61
CA LEU A 175 -10.31 9.53 -6.96
C LEU A 175 -10.31 10.81 -7.81
N GLY A 176 -10.50 10.68 -9.12
CA GLY A 176 -10.32 11.73 -10.12
C GLY A 176 -8.94 11.67 -10.78
N TRP A 177 -8.91 11.82 -12.10
CA TRP A 177 -7.70 11.71 -12.92
C TRP A 177 -6.60 12.73 -12.58
N GLU A 178 -6.98 13.89 -12.03
CA GLU A 178 -6.04 14.94 -11.61
C GLU A 178 -5.62 14.81 -10.13
N TRP A 179 -6.07 13.76 -9.44
CA TRP A 179 -5.70 13.52 -8.05
C TRP A 179 -4.19 13.33 -7.91
N LYS A 180 -3.64 13.88 -6.82
CA LYS A 180 -2.25 13.73 -6.43
C LYS A 180 -2.16 13.47 -4.93
N SER A 181 -1.16 12.68 -4.53
CA SER A 181 -0.84 12.49 -3.13
C SER A 181 -0.33 13.79 -2.50
N LYS A 182 -0.19 13.81 -1.16
CA LYS A 182 0.41 14.94 -0.43
C LYS A 182 1.84 15.27 -0.88
N ALA A 183 2.54 14.31 -1.50
CA ALA A 183 3.87 14.50 -2.08
C ALA A 183 3.82 14.99 -3.54
N GLY A 184 2.64 15.28 -4.08
CA GLY A 184 2.46 15.75 -5.46
C GLY A 184 2.57 14.64 -6.53
N ILE A 185 2.56 13.37 -6.11
CA ILE A 185 2.68 12.22 -7.01
C ILE A 185 1.29 11.88 -7.58
N PRO A 186 1.11 11.83 -8.91
CA PRO A 186 -0.14 11.38 -9.51
C PRO A 186 -0.38 9.88 -9.25
N ILE A 187 -1.60 9.41 -9.47
CA ILE A 187 -1.90 7.97 -9.40
C ILE A 187 -0.98 7.22 -10.37
N VAL A 188 -0.19 6.29 -9.86
CA VAL A 188 0.70 5.46 -10.69
C VAL A 188 -0.10 4.28 -11.21
N CYS A 189 -0.36 4.24 -12.52
CA CYS A 189 -1.11 3.16 -13.15
C CYS A 189 -0.16 2.16 -13.79
N ILE A 190 -0.23 0.90 -13.36
CA ILE A 190 0.54 -0.22 -13.93
C ILE A 190 -0.47 -1.26 -14.45
N PRO A 191 -0.97 -1.12 -15.69
CA PRO A 191 -2.00 -2.02 -16.23
C PRO A 191 -1.42 -3.37 -16.68
N GLY A 192 -2.33 -4.32 -16.97
CA GLY A 192 -2.06 -5.71 -17.35
C GLY A 192 -3.18 -6.63 -16.83
N CYS A 193 -3.38 -7.83 -17.35
CA CYS A 193 -4.40 -8.76 -16.82
C CYS A 193 -3.97 -10.23 -16.96
N PRO A 194 -2.97 -10.69 -16.17
CA PRO A 194 -2.31 -9.95 -15.10
C PRO A 194 -1.20 -9.00 -15.59
N VAL A 195 -0.74 -8.13 -14.70
CA VAL A 195 0.47 -7.28 -14.85
C VAL A 195 1.72 -8.07 -15.19
#